data_AF-A0A1F2JJ54-F1
#
_entry.id   AF-A0A1F2JJ54-F1
#
_cell.length_a   1.000
_cell.length_b   1.000
_cell.length_c   1.000
_cell.angle_alpha   90.00
_cell.angle_beta   90.00
_cell.angle_gamma   90.00
#
_symmetry.space_group_name_H-M   'P 1'
#
loop_
_entity.id
_entity.type
_entity.pdbx_description
1 polymer ?
#
loop_
_entity_poly.entity_id
_entity_poly.type
_entity_poly.pdbx_seq_one_letter_code
_entity_poly.pdbx_strand_id
1 'polypeptide(L)'
;MTTNPIKVYTVVSKEVKEDPDLFTNLEGVFSTYEKAQEYIDHFFGNAKYGYRSIVTTYLDPFQEEIQNNDSYYSISSQLIGPHLEVEICKTSFAVVLSEVEQLRIDPATSEKPLELNLHCFAASEEKAMEKFEKLAQDYAKEHKLQFQISPFRIADSDQCY
;
A
#
# COMPACT_ATOMS: atom_id res chain seq x y z
N MET A 1 0.54 21.60 14.77
CA MET A 1 0.53 22.22 13.43
C MET A 1 0.26 21.10 12.44
N THR A 2 -0.92 21.05 11.82
CA THR A 2 -1.13 20.12 10.70
C THR A 2 -0.40 20.72 9.51
N THR A 3 0.77 20.15 9.20
CA THR A 3 1.50 20.54 7.99
C THR A 3 0.93 19.70 6.87
N ASN A 4 0.25 20.33 5.92
CA ASN A 4 -0.24 19.62 4.75
C ASN A 4 0.95 18.87 4.09
N PRO A 5 0.75 17.64 3.60
CA PRO A 5 1.82 16.88 2.96
C PRO A 5 2.51 17.72 1.88
N ILE A 6 3.83 17.88 2.00
CA ILE A 6 4.61 18.67 1.06
C ILE A 6 4.77 17.84 -0.22
N LYS A 7 4.16 18.30 -1.32
CA LYS A 7 4.41 17.73 -2.64
C LYS A 7 5.81 18.10 -3.09
N VAL A 8 6.56 17.10 -3.53
CA VAL A 8 7.86 17.25 -4.17
C VAL A 8 7.83 16.65 -5.56
N TYR A 9 8.74 17.12 -6.40
CA TYR A 9 8.79 16.79 -7.80
C TYR A 9 10.07 16.00 -8.05
N THR A 10 9.89 14.72 -8.29
CA THR A 10 10.98 13.76 -8.36
C THR A 10 11.32 13.52 -9.82
N VAL A 11 12.55 13.85 -10.21
CA VAL A 11 13.05 13.49 -11.54
C VAL A 11 13.55 12.06 -11.45
N VAL A 12 12.96 11.19 -12.25
CA VAL A 12 13.39 9.80 -12.40
C VAL A 12 13.86 9.56 -13.82
N SER A 13 14.84 8.68 -13.99
CA SER A 13 15.36 8.33 -15.31
C SER A 13 15.07 6.89 -15.69
N LYS A 14 14.96 6.72 -17.00
CA LYS A 14 14.68 5.46 -17.64
C LYS A 14 15.58 5.23 -18.85
N GLU A 15 16.15 4.04 -18.96
CA GLU A 15 16.85 3.61 -20.18
C GLU A 15 15.86 3.17 -21.27
N VAL A 16 16.18 3.50 -22.53
CA VAL A 16 15.31 3.24 -23.71
C VAL A 16 15.00 1.74 -23.92
N LYS A 17 15.79 0.85 -23.33
CA LYS A 17 15.66 -0.61 -23.50
C LYS A 17 14.74 -1.28 -22.47
N GLU A 18 14.25 -0.55 -21.47
CA GLU A 18 13.43 -1.11 -20.41
C GLU A 18 11.92 -0.91 -20.65
N ASP A 19 11.09 -1.66 -19.93
CA ASP A 19 9.62 -1.60 -19.98
C ASP A 19 9.10 -0.16 -19.74
N PRO A 20 8.24 0.44 -20.60
CA PRO A 20 7.61 1.77 -20.41
C PRO A 20 7.20 2.09 -18.98
N ASP A 21 6.78 1.08 -18.22
CA ASP A 21 6.15 1.27 -16.92
C ASP A 21 7.12 1.12 -15.72
N LEU A 22 8.40 0.83 -15.95
CA LEU A 22 9.44 0.69 -14.91
C LEU A 22 10.50 1.81 -15.02
N PHE A 23 10.73 2.51 -13.91
CA PHE A 23 11.76 3.54 -13.77
C PHE A 23 13.00 2.99 -13.07
N THR A 24 14.18 3.35 -13.57
CA THR A 24 15.46 2.78 -13.11
C THR A 24 16.12 3.54 -11.96
N ASN A 25 16.08 4.86 -11.94
CA ASN A 25 16.84 5.65 -10.96
C ASN A 25 16.15 6.97 -10.56
N LEU A 26 16.33 7.36 -9.30
CA LEU A 26 16.06 8.69 -8.78
C LEU A 26 17.23 9.64 -9.11
N GLU A 27 16.97 10.69 -9.88
CA GLU A 27 17.99 11.68 -10.30
C GLU A 27 17.99 12.94 -9.42
N GLY A 28 16.82 13.34 -8.92
CA GLY A 28 16.70 14.52 -8.06
C GLY A 28 15.30 14.74 -7.50
N VAL A 29 15.22 15.51 -6.41
CA VAL A 29 13.98 15.88 -5.74
C VAL A 29 13.91 17.40 -5.64
N PHE A 30 12.80 17.99 -6.11
CA PHE A 30 12.65 19.43 -6.24
C PHE A 30 11.39 19.93 -5.54
N SER A 31 11.43 21.17 -5.06
CA SER A 31 10.30 21.81 -4.39
C SER A 31 9.19 22.25 -5.34
N THR A 32 9.48 22.43 -6.64
CA THR A 32 8.50 22.81 -7.66
C THR A 32 8.75 22.04 -8.96
N TYR A 33 7.70 21.94 -9.79
CA TYR A 33 7.79 21.29 -11.10
C TYR A 33 8.77 22.01 -12.03
N GLU A 34 8.73 23.35 -12.04
CA GLU A 34 9.54 24.18 -12.94
C GLU A 34 11.03 23.97 -12.68
N LYS A 35 11.45 23.86 -11.40
CA LYS A 35 12.85 23.57 -11.04
C LYS A 35 13.28 22.17 -11.50
N ALA A 36 12.39 21.18 -11.39
CA ALA A 36 12.64 19.84 -11.89
C ALA A 36 12.80 19.85 -13.43
N GLN A 37 11.97 20.62 -14.14
CA GLN A 37 12.06 20.78 -15.59
C GLN A 37 13.34 21.52 -16.01
N GLU A 38 13.69 22.61 -15.35
CA GLU A 38 14.94 23.35 -15.57
C GLU A 38 16.17 22.44 -15.38
N TYR A 39 16.14 21.56 -14.37
CA TYR A 39 17.19 20.57 -14.17
C TYR A 39 17.31 19.59 -15.36
N ILE A 40 16.18 19.06 -15.84
CA ILE A 40 16.17 18.16 -17.02
C ILE A 40 16.73 18.90 -18.24
N ASP A 41 16.26 20.12 -18.49
CA ASP A 41 16.65 20.89 -19.67
C ASP A 41 18.13 21.27 -19.63
N HIS A 42 18.63 21.67 -18.46
CA HIS A 42 20.03 22.10 -18.27
C HIS A 42 21.03 20.96 -18.43
N PHE A 43 20.80 19.82 -17.77
CA PHE A 43 21.76 18.71 -17.74
C PHE A 43 21.54 17.67 -18.83
N PHE A 44 20.30 17.53 -19.32
CA PHE A 44 19.89 16.40 -20.16
C PHE A 44 19.11 16.79 -21.41
N GLY A 45 18.91 18.08 -21.71
CA GLY A 45 18.12 18.54 -22.86
C GLY A 45 18.56 18.00 -24.22
N ASN A 46 19.81 17.51 -24.35
CA ASN A 46 20.36 16.90 -25.57
C ASN A 46 20.74 15.40 -25.42
N ALA A 47 20.30 14.72 -24.36
CA ALA A 47 20.66 13.33 -24.11
C ALA A 47 20.05 12.39 -25.16
N LYS A 48 20.86 11.45 -25.71
CA LYS A 48 20.43 10.58 -26.83
C LYS A 48 19.93 9.18 -26.44
N TYR A 49 19.99 8.78 -25.17
CA TYR A 49 19.73 7.39 -24.76
C TYR A 49 19.10 7.23 -23.37
N GLY A 50 18.07 8.02 -23.05
CA GLY A 50 17.26 7.79 -21.85
C GLY A 50 16.26 8.90 -21.62
N TYR A 51 15.08 8.55 -21.11
CA TYR A 51 14.02 9.50 -20.80
C TYR A 51 14.11 9.91 -19.34
N ARG A 52 13.81 11.18 -19.05
CA ARG A 52 13.54 11.64 -17.70
C ARG A 52 12.08 12.06 -17.62
N SER A 53 11.42 11.69 -16.54
CA SER A 53 10.07 12.13 -16.22
C SER A 53 10.05 12.75 -14.84
N ILE A 54 9.08 13.64 -14.61
CA ILE A 54 8.83 14.24 -13.32
C ILE A 54 7.63 13.51 -12.71
N VAL A 55 7.86 12.84 -11.59
CA VAL A 55 6.82 12.18 -10.81
C VAL A 55 6.51 13.08 -9.61
N THR A 56 5.23 13.38 -9.41
CA THR A 56 4.81 14.07 -8.19
C THR A 56 4.76 13.07 -7.06
N THR A 57 5.51 13.32 -5.99
CA THR A 57 5.53 12.48 -4.79
C THR A 57 5.24 13.33 -3.57
N TYR A 58 4.77 12.73 -2.48
CA TYR A 58 4.70 13.39 -1.18
C TYR A 58 6.03 13.16 -0.46
N LEU A 59 6.58 14.20 0.16
CA LEU A 59 7.84 14.09 0.92
C LEU A 59 7.71 13.09 2.07
N ASP A 60 6.60 13.18 2.81
CA ASP A 60 6.26 12.31 3.92
C ASP A 60 4.85 11.72 3.68
N PRO A 61 4.71 10.70 2.80
CA PRO A 61 3.40 10.14 2.46
C PRO A 61 2.69 9.48 3.65
N PHE A 62 3.42 9.19 4.72
CA PHE A 62 2.92 8.57 5.96
C PHE A 62 3.03 9.50 7.18
N GLN A 63 3.03 10.82 6.96
CA GLN A 63 3.26 11.78 8.03
C GLN A 63 2.21 11.67 9.14
N GLU A 64 0.95 11.46 8.77
CA GLU A 64 -0.15 11.34 9.73
C GLU A 64 -0.02 10.06 10.56
N GLU A 65 0.29 8.94 9.91
CA GLU A 65 0.50 7.64 10.55
C GLU A 65 1.67 7.70 11.53
N ILE A 66 2.78 8.34 11.16
CA ILE A 66 3.94 8.55 12.04
C ILE A 66 3.54 9.40 13.25
N GLN A 67 2.78 10.48 13.04
CA GLN A 67 2.32 11.35 14.13
C GLN A 67 1.35 10.65 15.08
N ASN A 68 0.49 9.79 14.55
CA ASN A 68 -0.47 9.00 15.30
C ASN A 68 0.16 7.76 15.95
N ASN A 69 1.43 7.46 15.66
CA ASN A 69 2.13 6.23 16.06
C ASN A 69 1.40 4.97 15.56
N ASP A 70 0.81 5.06 14.37
CA ASP A 70 0.17 3.95 13.70
C ASP A 70 1.22 3.02 13.10
N SER A 71 0.95 1.72 13.21
CA SER A 71 1.73 0.67 12.58
C SER A 71 1.00 0.15 11.35
N TYR A 72 1.75 -0.38 10.38
CA TYR A 72 1.19 -1.03 9.21
C TYR A 72 0.91 -2.50 9.52
N TYR A 73 -0.31 -2.95 9.25
CA TYR A 73 -0.76 -4.32 9.45
C TYR A 73 -1.17 -4.96 8.13
N SER A 74 -0.87 -6.24 8.00
CA SER A 74 -1.44 -7.13 7.00
C SER A 74 -2.32 -8.14 7.71
N ILE A 75 -3.57 -8.25 7.24
CA ILE A 75 -4.56 -9.19 7.73
C ILE A 75 -4.90 -10.10 6.57
N SER A 76 -4.67 -11.41 6.76
CA SER A 76 -5.07 -12.44 5.83
C SER A 76 -6.21 -13.26 6.41
N SER A 77 -7.12 -13.76 5.57
CA SER A 77 -8.18 -14.63 6.06
C SER A 77 -8.66 -15.64 5.04
N GLN A 78 -9.21 -16.75 5.53
CA GLN A 78 -9.79 -17.81 4.72
C GLN A 78 -11.12 -18.27 5.30
N LEU A 79 -12.13 -18.40 4.45
CA LEU A 79 -13.45 -18.91 4.85
C LEU A 79 -13.45 -20.45 4.86
N ILE A 80 -13.42 -21.03 6.06
CA ILE A 80 -13.42 -22.47 6.30
C ILE A 80 -14.70 -22.86 7.05
N GLY A 81 -15.63 -23.51 6.34
CA GLY A 81 -16.95 -23.84 6.89
C GLY A 81 -17.71 -22.56 7.27
N PRO A 82 -18.22 -22.43 8.52
CA PRO A 82 -18.90 -21.22 8.97
C PRO A 82 -17.94 -20.16 9.55
N HIS A 83 -16.63 -20.37 9.48
CA HIS A 83 -15.63 -19.53 10.15
C HIS A 83 -14.75 -18.82 9.15
N LEU A 84 -14.59 -17.50 9.33
CA LEU A 84 -13.53 -16.75 8.70
C LEU A 84 -12.32 -16.81 9.64
N GLU A 85 -11.35 -17.65 9.30
CA GLU A 85 -10.10 -17.77 10.05
C GLU A 85 -9.18 -16.63 9.65
N VAL A 86 -8.65 -15.89 10.64
CA VAL A 86 -7.90 -14.66 10.42
C VAL A 86 -6.51 -14.77 11.02
N GLU A 87 -5.52 -14.30 10.26
CA GLU A 87 -4.16 -14.07 10.72
C GLU A 87 -3.82 -12.58 10.56
N ILE A 88 -3.21 -11.99 11.58
CA ILE A 88 -2.78 -10.60 11.58
C ILE A 88 -1.28 -10.52 11.82
N CYS A 89 -0.64 -9.64 11.07
CA CYS A 89 0.77 -9.32 11.23
C CYS A 89 1.04 -7.82 11.16
N LYS A 90 1.85 -7.33 12.10
CA LYS A 90 2.52 -6.03 11.99
C LYS A 90 3.73 -6.18 11.06
N THR A 91 3.69 -5.52 9.90
CA THR A 91 4.71 -5.69 8.86
C THR A 91 5.24 -4.34 8.37
N SER A 92 6.48 -4.31 7.89
CA SER A 92 7.10 -3.17 7.21
C SER A 92 7.32 -3.42 5.72
N PHE A 93 6.87 -4.57 5.23
CA PHE A 93 7.15 -4.99 3.88
C PHE A 93 6.19 -4.34 2.89
N ALA A 94 6.78 -3.46 2.06
CA ALA A 94 6.19 -2.76 0.92
C ALA A 94 4.76 -2.25 1.18
N VAL A 95 4.62 -1.02 1.68
CA VAL A 95 3.30 -0.37 1.76
C VAL A 95 2.80 -0.08 0.35
N VAL A 96 1.84 -0.89 -0.13
CA VAL A 96 1.20 -0.70 -1.43
C VAL A 96 0.03 0.26 -1.28
N LEU A 97 0.31 1.56 -1.40
CA LEU A 97 -0.67 2.65 -1.16
C LEU A 97 -2.02 2.47 -1.89
N SER A 98 -2.03 1.89 -3.09
CA SER A 98 -3.25 1.66 -3.87
C SER A 98 -4.20 0.64 -3.24
N GLU A 99 -3.72 -0.20 -2.33
CA GLU A 99 -4.47 -1.29 -1.70
C GLU A 99 -4.71 -1.04 -0.20
N VAL A 100 -4.10 0.01 0.37
CA VAL A 100 -4.26 0.36 1.79
C VAL A 100 -5.71 0.76 2.07
N GLU A 101 -6.26 0.27 3.19
CA GLU A 101 -7.65 0.41 3.64
C GLU A 101 -8.71 -0.18 2.68
N GLN A 102 -8.30 -0.97 1.68
CA GLN A 102 -9.21 -1.64 0.75
C GLN A 102 -9.26 -3.14 1.03
N LEU A 103 -10.47 -3.70 1.14
CA LEU A 103 -10.64 -5.14 1.31
C LEU A 103 -10.38 -5.85 -0.02
N ARG A 104 -9.30 -6.62 -0.09
CA ARG A 104 -8.99 -7.48 -1.23
C ARG A 104 -9.81 -8.76 -1.14
N ILE A 105 -10.45 -9.11 -2.25
CA ILE A 105 -11.33 -10.29 -2.36
C ILE A 105 -10.70 -11.28 -3.32
N ASP A 106 -10.35 -12.46 -2.82
CA ASP A 106 -9.97 -13.59 -3.67
C ASP A 106 -11.13 -14.60 -3.67
N PRO A 107 -11.89 -14.71 -4.78
CA PRO A 107 -13.11 -15.50 -4.81
C PRO A 107 -12.81 -17.00 -4.63
N ALA A 108 -13.75 -17.70 -3.97
CA ALA A 108 -13.65 -19.14 -3.80
C ALA A 108 -13.58 -19.88 -5.15
N THR A 109 -12.72 -20.88 -5.21
CA THR A 109 -12.59 -21.81 -6.34
C THR A 109 -12.73 -23.25 -5.86
N SER A 110 -12.68 -24.22 -6.77
CA SER A 110 -12.63 -25.64 -6.40
C SER A 110 -11.38 -26.03 -5.61
N GLU A 111 -10.33 -25.21 -5.66
CA GLU A 111 -9.03 -25.51 -5.07
C GLU A 111 -8.72 -24.65 -3.84
N LYS A 112 -9.42 -23.52 -3.66
CA LYS A 112 -9.15 -22.55 -2.60
C LYS A 112 -10.44 -21.95 -2.02
N PRO A 113 -10.48 -21.72 -0.69
CA PRO A 113 -11.60 -21.03 -0.06
C PRO A 113 -11.68 -19.55 -0.50
N LEU A 114 -12.77 -18.87 -0.14
CA LEU A 114 -12.87 -17.42 -0.25
C LEU A 114 -11.85 -16.79 0.71
N GLU A 115 -11.07 -15.82 0.24
CA GLU A 115 -10.15 -15.04 1.07
C GLU A 115 -10.56 -13.57 1.09
N LEU A 116 -10.50 -12.96 2.27
CA LEU A 116 -10.74 -11.54 2.49
C LEU A 116 -9.50 -10.97 3.17
N ASN A 117 -8.74 -10.13 2.47
CA ASN A 117 -7.43 -9.68 2.94
C ASN A 117 -7.44 -8.15 3.06
N LEU A 118 -6.71 -7.60 4.04
CA LEU A 118 -6.63 -6.16 4.26
C LEU A 118 -5.22 -5.75 4.62
N HIS A 119 -4.77 -4.65 4.03
CA HIS A 119 -3.63 -3.90 4.52
C HIS A 119 -4.11 -2.56 5.09
N CYS A 120 -3.71 -2.21 6.30
CA CYS A 120 -4.19 -0.99 6.95
C CYS A 120 -3.17 -0.39 7.92
N PHE A 121 -3.34 0.90 8.23
CA PHE A 121 -2.62 1.54 9.33
C PHE A 121 -3.49 1.56 10.58
N ALA A 122 -2.93 1.22 11.74
CA ALA A 122 -3.67 1.27 13.00
C ALA A 122 -2.75 1.45 14.20
N ALA A 123 -3.30 2.00 15.29
CA ALA A 123 -2.55 2.18 16.54
C ALA A 123 -2.22 0.86 17.25
N SER A 124 -3.01 -0.20 17.00
CA SER A 124 -2.83 -1.53 17.58
C SER A 124 -3.46 -2.62 16.71
N GLU A 125 -3.14 -3.88 16.99
CA GLU A 125 -3.76 -5.06 16.36
C GLU A 125 -5.29 -5.03 16.50
N GLU A 126 -5.82 -4.67 17.66
CA GLU A 126 -7.27 -4.62 17.89
C GLU A 126 -7.93 -3.57 16.99
N LYS A 127 -7.28 -2.42 16.80
CA LYS A 127 -7.80 -1.38 15.88
C LYS A 127 -7.72 -1.80 14.42
N ALA A 128 -6.68 -2.54 14.04
CA ALA A 128 -6.61 -3.12 12.70
C ALA A 128 -7.72 -4.16 12.47
N MET A 129 -8.00 -5.00 13.48
CA MET A 129 -9.08 -5.97 13.44
C MET A 129 -10.46 -5.31 13.39
N GLU A 130 -10.73 -4.28 14.19
CA GLU A 130 -12.00 -3.51 14.11
C GLU A 130 -12.28 -2.99 12.70
N LYS A 131 -11.24 -2.50 12.00
CA LYS A 131 -11.35 -2.05 10.60
C LYS A 131 -11.67 -3.22 9.67
N PHE A 132 -10.95 -4.33 9.80
CA PHE A 132 -11.16 -5.53 9.01
C PHE A 132 -12.57 -6.10 9.19
N GLU A 133 -13.01 -6.29 10.44
CA GLU A 133 -14.32 -6.86 10.76
C GLU A 133 -15.44 -6.04 10.13
N LYS A 134 -15.35 -4.71 10.20
CA LYS A 134 -16.33 -3.83 9.57
C LYS A 134 -16.42 -4.06 8.06
N LEU A 135 -15.27 -4.06 7.36
CA LEU A 135 -15.23 -4.27 5.92
C LEU A 135 -15.72 -5.67 5.53
N ALA A 136 -15.31 -6.70 6.27
CA ALA A 136 -15.74 -8.07 6.04
C ALA A 136 -17.25 -8.26 6.27
N GLN A 137 -17.83 -7.60 7.29
CA GLN A 137 -19.27 -7.62 7.55
C GLN A 137 -20.06 -6.87 6.47
N ASP A 138 -19.56 -5.73 6.00
CA ASP A 138 -20.17 -4.98 4.89
C ASP A 138 -20.21 -5.85 3.62
N TYR A 139 -19.09 -6.50 3.28
CA TYR A 139 -19.02 -7.46 2.17
C TYR A 139 -19.99 -8.65 2.37
N ALA A 140 -20.01 -9.25 3.57
CA ALA A 140 -20.90 -10.38 3.86
C ALA A 140 -22.39 -10.00 3.67
N LYS A 141 -22.77 -8.79 4.11
CA LYS A 141 -24.13 -8.27 3.96
C LYS A 141 -24.49 -8.04 2.49
N GLU A 142 -23.61 -7.44 1.71
CA GLU A 142 -23.81 -7.20 0.27
C GLU A 142 -23.99 -8.51 -0.50
N HIS A 143 -23.20 -9.52 -0.15
CA HIS A 143 -23.16 -10.81 -0.85
C HIS A 143 -24.03 -11.90 -0.20
N LYS A 144 -24.81 -11.57 0.85
CA LYS A 144 -25.68 -12.50 1.59
C LYS A 144 -24.94 -13.72 2.15
N LEU A 145 -23.70 -13.52 2.60
CA LEU A 145 -22.88 -14.53 3.24
C LEU A 145 -23.11 -14.51 4.76
N GLN A 146 -22.86 -15.64 5.42
CA GLN A 146 -22.87 -15.75 6.88
C GLN A 146 -21.62 -16.50 7.32
N PHE A 147 -20.81 -15.84 8.15
CA PHE A 147 -19.65 -16.44 8.80
C PHE A 147 -19.42 -15.79 10.16
N GLN A 148 -18.75 -16.52 11.04
CA GLN A 148 -18.22 -16.01 12.30
C GLN A 148 -16.73 -15.75 12.12
N ILE A 149 -16.26 -14.59 12.55
CA ILE A 149 -14.84 -14.30 12.56
C ILE A 149 -14.24 -15.08 13.75
N SER A 150 -13.39 -16.05 13.44
CA SER A 150 -12.74 -16.93 14.41
C SER A 150 -11.57 -16.20 15.08
N PRO A 151 -11.22 -16.49 16.35
CA PRO A 151 -10.13 -15.80 17.05
C PRO A 151 -8.82 -15.83 16.24
N PHE A 152 -8.24 -14.64 16.13
CA PHE A 152 -7.09 -14.31 15.31
C PHE A 152 -5.82 -15.00 15.81
N ARG A 153 -4.98 -15.46 14.88
CA ARG A 153 -3.58 -15.79 15.18
C ARG A 153 -2.74 -14.54 14.95
N ILE A 154 -1.95 -14.14 15.94
CA ILE A 154 -0.87 -13.16 15.75
C ILE A 154 0.32 -13.95 15.23
N ALA A 155 0.74 -13.68 13.99
CA ALA A 155 2.01 -14.17 13.49
C ALA A 155 3.14 -13.30 14.05
N ASP A 156 4.25 -13.93 14.45
CA ASP A 156 5.47 -13.17 14.76
C ASP A 156 5.89 -12.41 13.50
N SER A 157 6.35 -11.16 13.64
CA SER A 157 6.71 -10.29 12.50
C SER A 157 7.71 -10.92 11.52
N ASP A 158 8.52 -11.86 12.02
CA ASP A 158 9.53 -12.59 11.24
C ASP A 158 8.93 -13.72 10.37
N GLN A 159 7.66 -14.06 10.55
CA GLN A 159 6.93 -15.09 9.82
C GLN A 159 6.01 -14.52 8.75
N CYS A 160 5.98 -13.21 8.59
CA CYS A 160 5.04 -12.54 7.71
C CYS A 160 5.59 -12.47 6.28
N TYR A 161 5.58 -13.63 5.61
CA TYR A 161 5.78 -13.81 4.17
C TYR A 161 5.35 -15.19 3.67
#